data_AF-A0A3N0ADB3-F1
#
_entry.id   AF-A0A3N0ADB3-F1
#
_cell.length_a   1.000
_cell.length_b   1.000
_cell.length_c   1.000
_cell.angle_alpha   90.00
_cell.angle_beta   90.00
_cell.angle_gamma   90.00
#
_symmetry.space_group_name_H-M   'P 1'
#
loop_
_entity.id
_entity.type
_entity.pdbx_description
1 polymer ?
#
loop_
_entity_poly.entity_id
_entity_poly.type
_entity_poly.pdbx_seq_one_letter_code
_entity_poly.pdbx_strand_id
1 'polypeptide(L)'
;MNRGMAVLLSAALVPTVGVPATAFAEELDQTQPGAQVGTSQDGVAGEGQQGAEGEFTPEQATAVVEVYAENGDLRESYETLEEAVENAQPGDTVKLLDNVTLKTAYAGDSRYGLNIASDIVIDGAGHTIDCGTFARGIRVYGGDTADQRVSVEFRAVTITSSVGYGRCIDTRGGYLDVTLDGSHLVAAGAGNNQPLTVGGSHDELTPITIINGSTIKAGDAGYGITTFNPVDLTVGGASSISGYAALYLKGASGSAGSAGSKVKIIEGAVLSGMNPHTEESDSSFATVSFEDSDIDLVVDGGVLEASASNTAQQGIFGFTGVRNSVSIKGSSSCSVSGENAMLARGEKLGENTLEITGGTFSVDPSDYVPDGYVANEYAGKWVVSKYVPPAPPAPQPETDVEQRPDGSTVTTVTRPDGSQTVTTESADGTESVVSKDAEGNVTSTEVTVSDEAAQAG
;
A
#
# COMPACT_ATOMS: atom_id res chain seq x y z
N MET A 1 -28.15 61.77 21.04
CA MET A 1 -29.60 61.80 21.37
C MET A 1 -30.27 60.59 20.74
N ASN A 2 -30.89 59.76 21.59
CA ASN A 2 -31.95 58.78 21.36
C ASN A 2 -32.08 58.05 20.01
N ARG A 3 -31.99 56.71 20.09
CA ARG A 3 -33.01 55.67 19.75
C ARG A 3 -32.23 54.38 19.45
N GLY A 4 -32.57 53.19 19.91
CA GLY A 4 -33.76 52.66 20.58
C GLY A 4 -33.78 51.15 20.33
N MET A 5 -33.97 50.39 21.41
CA MET A 5 -34.33 48.97 21.51
C MET A 5 -35.14 48.38 20.34
N ALA A 6 -34.88 47.10 20.03
CA ALA A 6 -35.93 46.09 19.91
C ALA A 6 -35.36 44.68 20.16
N VAL A 7 -35.75 44.13 21.31
CA VAL A 7 -35.72 42.70 21.65
C VAL A 7 -36.87 42.04 20.92
N LEU A 8 -36.63 40.90 20.26
CA LEU A 8 -37.67 39.96 19.85
C LEU A 8 -37.29 38.57 20.34
N LEU A 9 -37.90 38.19 21.47
CA LEU A 9 -38.12 36.82 21.88
C LEU A 9 -39.02 36.13 20.83
N SER A 10 -38.59 34.99 20.32
CA SER A 10 -39.53 33.96 19.89
C SER A 10 -39.06 32.61 20.42
N ALA A 11 -39.77 32.12 21.43
CA ALA A 11 -39.66 30.76 21.92
C ALA A 11 -40.46 29.84 20.99
N ALA A 12 -39.87 28.72 20.60
CA ALA A 12 -40.63 27.54 20.19
C ALA A 12 -39.80 26.28 20.46
N LEU A 13 -40.17 25.65 21.59
CA LEU A 13 -40.39 24.22 21.77
C LEU A 13 -39.40 23.22 21.13
N VAL A 14 -38.62 22.64 22.04
CA VAL A 14 -37.99 21.32 22.00
C VAL A 14 -39.04 20.23 21.71
N PRO A 15 -38.66 19.20 20.93
CA PRO A 15 -38.63 17.87 21.51
C PRO A 15 -37.23 17.26 21.43
N THR A 16 -36.77 16.86 22.61
CA THR A 16 -35.64 15.99 22.88
C THR A 16 -35.84 14.68 22.17
N VAL A 17 -34.86 14.29 21.36
CA VAL A 17 -34.56 12.87 21.16
C VAL A 17 -33.04 12.75 21.28
N GLY A 18 -32.59 12.41 22.49
CA GLY A 18 -31.29 11.80 22.67
C GLY A 18 -31.37 10.39 22.10
N VAL A 19 -30.39 10.02 21.29
CA VAL A 19 -30.12 8.62 20.93
C VAL A 19 -28.61 8.42 21.07
N PRO A 20 -28.19 7.28 21.63
CA PRO A 20 -27.08 7.20 22.55
C PRO A 20 -25.78 6.76 21.91
N ALA A 21 -24.69 6.98 22.65
CA ALA A 21 -23.50 6.17 22.56
C ALA A 21 -23.88 4.70 22.80
N THR A 22 -23.94 3.90 21.74
CA THR A 22 -23.98 2.44 21.87
C THR A 22 -22.56 1.95 22.04
N ALA A 23 -22.22 1.70 23.30
CA ALA A 23 -21.21 0.74 23.69
C ALA A 23 -21.54 -0.61 23.04
N PHE A 24 -20.60 -1.20 22.30
CA PHE A 24 -20.68 -2.60 21.95
C PHE A 24 -20.21 -3.40 23.18
N ALA A 25 -21.17 -3.72 24.03
CA ALA A 25 -21.04 -4.77 25.02
C ALA A 25 -21.23 -6.13 24.33
N GLU A 26 -20.49 -7.11 24.85
CA GLU A 26 -20.60 -8.54 24.58
C GLU A 26 -22.07 -9.00 24.53
N GLU A 27 -22.42 -9.79 23.52
CA GLU A 27 -23.51 -10.75 23.68
C GLU A 27 -23.09 -12.10 23.09
N LEU A 28 -22.86 -13.02 24.03
CA LEU A 28 -22.85 -14.46 23.87
C LEU A 28 -24.21 -14.91 23.35
N ASP A 29 -24.26 -15.63 22.23
CA ASP A 29 -25.39 -16.51 21.96
C ASP A 29 -24.95 -17.97 22.10
N GLN A 30 -25.46 -18.57 23.17
CA GLN A 30 -25.44 -19.98 23.45
C GLN A 30 -26.59 -20.64 22.70
N THR A 31 -26.28 -21.56 21.79
CA THR A 31 -27.27 -22.58 21.41
C THR A 31 -26.70 -23.97 21.63
N GLN A 32 -27.31 -24.68 22.57
CA GLN A 32 -27.13 -26.10 22.86
C GLN A 32 -28.51 -26.67 23.29
N PRO A 33 -28.72 -27.99 23.32
CA PRO A 33 -29.00 -28.85 22.17
C PRO A 33 -30.40 -29.52 22.26
N GLY A 34 -30.94 -29.92 21.11
CA GLY A 34 -32.17 -30.73 21.03
C GLY A 34 -31.86 -32.23 21.02
N ALA A 35 -32.24 -32.92 22.09
CA ALA A 35 -32.26 -34.38 22.18
C ALA A 35 -33.47 -34.96 21.41
N GLN A 36 -33.29 -36.08 20.71
CA GLN A 36 -34.37 -37.07 20.59
C GLN A 36 -33.87 -38.51 20.48
N VAL A 37 -34.56 -39.33 21.27
CA VAL A 37 -34.48 -40.76 21.57
C VAL A 37 -34.66 -41.65 20.33
N GLY A 38 -33.90 -42.75 20.27
CA GLY A 38 -34.17 -43.90 19.40
C GLY A 38 -33.61 -45.19 19.97
N THR A 39 -34.46 -46.01 20.59
CA THR A 39 -34.18 -47.32 21.17
C THR A 39 -34.05 -48.42 20.11
N SER A 40 -33.10 -49.34 20.27
CA SER A 40 -33.36 -50.78 20.11
C SER A 40 -32.26 -51.63 20.77
N GLN A 41 -32.70 -52.69 21.45
CA GLN A 41 -31.90 -53.75 22.06
C GLN A 41 -31.52 -54.82 21.04
N ASP A 42 -30.38 -55.47 21.28
CA ASP A 42 -30.10 -56.92 21.23
C ASP A 42 -28.57 -57.04 21.06
N GLY A 43 -27.77 -57.55 21.99
CA GLY A 43 -27.85 -58.86 22.61
C GLY A 43 -26.74 -59.74 22.00
N VAL A 44 -25.78 -60.17 22.83
CA VAL A 44 -25.02 -61.45 22.79
C VAL A 44 -23.64 -61.25 23.46
N ALA A 45 -23.46 -61.96 24.57
CA ALA A 45 -22.19 -62.20 25.22
C ALA A 45 -21.38 -63.24 24.42
N GLY A 46 -20.09 -63.00 24.27
CA GLY A 46 -19.13 -63.94 23.68
C GLY A 46 -17.77 -63.78 24.35
N GLU A 47 -17.31 -64.85 24.99
CA GLU A 47 -16.08 -64.97 25.74
C GLU A 47 -14.83 -64.92 24.86
N GLY A 48 -13.76 -64.34 25.40
CA GLY A 48 -12.40 -64.87 25.34
C GLY A 48 -11.65 -64.82 24.00
N GLN A 49 -10.66 -63.95 23.91
CA GLN A 49 -9.35 -64.31 23.37
C GLN A 49 -8.25 -63.37 23.90
N GLN A 50 -7.40 -63.92 24.78
CA GLN A 50 -6.07 -63.40 25.05
C GLN A 50 -5.25 -63.47 23.76
N GLY A 51 -4.59 -62.37 23.40
CA GLY A 51 -3.71 -62.33 22.24
C GLY A 51 -2.81 -61.11 22.26
N ALA A 52 -1.55 -61.35 22.58
CA ALA A 52 -0.35 -60.54 22.34
C ALA A 52 -0.32 -59.12 22.93
N GLU A 53 0.40 -59.00 24.06
CA GLU A 53 1.13 -57.78 24.40
C GLU A 53 2.13 -57.51 23.26
N GLY A 54 1.74 -56.68 22.31
CA GLY A 54 2.70 -56.01 21.44
C GLY A 54 3.47 -55.02 22.30
N GLU A 55 4.79 -55.12 22.34
CA GLU A 55 5.66 -54.04 22.79
C GLU A 55 5.25 -52.77 22.03
N PHE A 56 4.56 -51.89 22.73
CA PHE A 56 4.35 -50.51 22.31
C PHE A 56 5.70 -49.83 22.51
N THR A 57 6.59 -49.92 21.52
CA THR A 57 7.62 -48.89 21.36
C THR A 57 6.86 -47.58 21.22
N PRO A 58 6.97 -46.62 22.16
CA PRO A 58 6.40 -45.30 21.95
C PRO A 58 6.94 -44.81 20.63
N GLU A 59 6.05 -44.44 19.71
CA GLU A 59 6.41 -43.68 18.53
C GLU A 59 7.20 -42.47 19.05
N GLN A 60 8.50 -42.46 18.78
CA GLN A 60 9.40 -41.44 19.27
C GLN A 60 8.93 -40.15 18.63
N ALA A 61 8.27 -39.28 19.41
CA ALA A 61 7.66 -38.08 18.90
C ALA A 61 8.75 -37.28 18.17
N THR A 62 8.53 -37.08 16.87
CA THR A 62 9.51 -36.44 16.00
C THR A 62 9.47 -34.95 16.26
N ALA A 63 10.62 -34.37 16.62
CA ALA A 63 10.74 -32.93 16.77
C ALA A 63 10.28 -32.21 15.48
N VAL A 64 9.50 -31.15 15.65
CA VAL A 64 8.97 -30.34 14.53
C VAL A 64 9.58 -28.95 14.50
N VAL A 65 10.37 -28.58 15.51
CA VAL A 65 11.07 -27.29 15.63
C VAL A 65 12.47 -27.48 16.22
N GLU A 66 13.40 -26.66 15.79
CA GLU A 66 14.74 -26.53 16.37
C GLU A 66 15.00 -25.08 16.77
N VAL A 67 15.69 -24.87 17.89
CA VAL A 67 16.12 -23.54 18.33
C VAL A 67 17.63 -23.43 18.17
N TYR A 68 18.07 -22.42 17.43
CA TYR A 68 19.46 -22.10 17.17
C TYR A 68 19.83 -20.81 17.89
N ALA A 69 21.01 -20.79 18.51
CA ALA A 69 21.60 -19.57 19.04
C ALA A 69 21.95 -18.59 17.90
N GLU A 70 22.13 -17.31 18.22
CA GLU A 70 22.51 -16.26 17.26
C GLU A 70 23.78 -16.62 16.45
N ASN A 71 24.71 -17.36 17.05
CA ASN A 71 25.94 -17.82 16.41
C ASN A 71 25.75 -19.03 15.45
N GLY A 72 24.52 -19.56 15.34
CA GLY A 72 24.14 -20.69 14.50
C GLY A 72 24.26 -22.07 15.16
N ASP A 73 24.63 -22.16 16.44
CA ASP A 73 24.70 -23.43 17.15
C ASP A 73 23.30 -23.92 17.53
N LEU A 74 22.99 -25.19 17.25
CA LEU A 74 21.75 -25.82 17.71
C LEU A 74 21.75 -25.89 19.25
N ARG A 75 20.72 -25.31 19.87
CA ARG A 75 20.49 -25.43 21.31
C ARG A 75 19.72 -26.69 21.64
N GLU A 76 18.54 -26.85 21.06
CA GLU A 76 17.59 -27.91 21.39
C GLU A 76 16.55 -28.10 20.29
N SER A 77 15.93 -29.28 20.26
CA SER A 77 14.84 -29.65 19.35
C SER A 77 13.58 -29.94 20.15
N TYR A 78 12.43 -29.52 19.64
CA TYR A 78 11.16 -29.54 20.36
C TYR A 78 10.06 -30.23 19.55
N GLU A 79 9.14 -30.90 20.25
CA GLU A 79 7.96 -31.54 19.64
C GLU A 79 6.86 -30.53 19.28
N THR A 80 6.91 -29.32 19.85
CA THR A 80 5.91 -28.28 19.62
C THR A 80 6.58 -26.92 19.42
N LEU A 81 5.91 -26.03 18.68
CA LEU A 81 6.36 -24.65 18.50
C LEU A 81 6.21 -23.84 19.79
N GLU A 82 5.15 -24.11 20.55
CA GLU A 82 4.86 -23.43 21.81
C GLU A 82 6.02 -23.60 22.81
N GLU A 83 6.51 -24.83 22.99
CA GLU A 83 7.64 -25.12 23.88
C GLU A 83 8.96 -24.53 23.37
N ALA A 84 9.19 -24.59 22.06
CA ALA A 84 10.39 -23.99 21.44
C ALA A 84 10.44 -22.47 21.68
N VAL A 85 9.32 -21.77 21.54
CA VAL A 85 9.22 -20.32 21.76
C VAL A 85 9.34 -19.97 23.25
N GLU A 86 8.76 -20.77 24.15
CA GLU A 86 8.86 -20.55 25.60
C GLU A 86 10.31 -20.65 26.10
N ASN A 87 11.12 -21.52 25.48
CA ASN A 87 12.52 -21.74 25.87
C ASN A 87 13.53 -20.94 25.04
N ALA A 88 13.11 -20.28 23.96
CA ALA A 88 13.98 -19.45 23.14
C ALA A 88 14.52 -18.24 23.93
N GLN A 89 15.78 -17.91 23.68
CA GLN A 89 16.44 -16.75 24.28
C GLN A 89 16.47 -15.58 23.29
N PRO A 90 16.59 -14.32 23.76
CA PRO A 90 16.83 -13.18 22.88
C PRO A 90 18.01 -13.42 21.93
N GLY A 91 17.79 -13.16 20.64
CA GLY A 91 18.72 -13.42 19.53
C GLY A 91 18.60 -14.81 18.88
N ASP A 92 17.83 -15.73 19.45
CA ASP A 92 17.70 -17.09 18.90
C ASP A 92 16.85 -17.13 17.61
N THR A 93 17.10 -18.14 16.78
CA THR A 93 16.25 -18.53 15.64
C THR A 93 15.49 -19.80 15.97
N VAL A 94 14.16 -19.71 15.98
CA VAL A 94 13.22 -20.83 16.10
C VAL A 94 12.86 -21.30 14.69
N LYS A 95 13.42 -22.43 14.26
CA LYS A 95 13.29 -22.95 12.90
C LYS A 95 12.32 -24.13 12.84
N LEU A 96 11.33 -24.05 11.96
CA LEU A 96 10.41 -25.15 11.70
C LEU A 96 11.08 -26.25 10.87
N LEU A 97 10.77 -27.50 11.21
CA LEU A 97 11.15 -28.72 10.48
C LEU A 97 9.97 -29.36 9.76
N ASP A 98 8.75 -29.02 10.16
CA ASP A 98 7.50 -29.45 9.51
C ASP A 98 6.42 -28.38 9.73
N ASN A 99 5.28 -28.54 9.07
CA ASN A 99 4.09 -27.75 9.34
C ASN A 99 3.60 -28.00 10.77
N VAL A 100 3.13 -26.95 11.42
CA VAL A 100 2.61 -27.01 12.79
C VAL A 100 1.19 -26.49 12.85
N THR A 101 0.39 -27.03 13.77
CA THR A 101 -0.91 -26.49 14.14
C THR A 101 -0.86 -26.11 15.61
N LEU A 102 -1.19 -24.85 15.93
CA LEU A 102 -1.29 -24.39 17.31
C LEU A 102 -2.44 -25.13 17.99
N LYS A 103 -2.17 -25.75 19.14
CA LYS A 103 -3.14 -26.57 19.87
C LYS A 103 -3.33 -26.14 21.31
N THR A 104 -2.33 -25.50 21.89
CA THR A 104 -2.35 -25.09 23.29
C THR A 104 -2.59 -23.60 23.39
N ALA A 105 -3.59 -23.21 24.18
CA ALA A 105 -3.88 -21.80 24.38
C ALA A 105 -2.77 -21.15 25.21
N TYR A 106 -2.39 -19.91 24.86
CA TYR A 106 -1.54 -19.10 25.71
C TYR A 106 -2.23 -18.84 27.06
N ALA A 107 -1.52 -19.15 28.15
CA ALA A 107 -2.08 -19.12 29.51
C ALA A 107 -2.63 -17.75 29.93
N GLY A 108 -2.04 -16.65 29.45
CA GLY A 108 -2.46 -15.29 29.82
C GLY A 108 -3.70 -14.78 29.06
N ASP A 109 -4.07 -15.40 27.94
CA ASP A 109 -5.27 -15.06 27.16
C ASP A 109 -5.57 -16.20 26.19
N SER A 110 -6.63 -16.96 26.48
CA SER A 110 -6.98 -18.19 25.77
C SER A 110 -7.41 -18.00 24.31
N ARG A 111 -7.56 -16.75 23.87
CA ARG A 111 -7.82 -16.43 22.46
C ARG A 111 -6.58 -16.61 21.59
N TYR A 112 -5.39 -16.61 22.19
CA TYR A 112 -4.11 -16.78 21.51
C TYR A 112 -3.63 -18.23 21.54
N GLY A 113 -3.09 -18.72 20.42
CA GLY A 113 -2.43 -20.02 20.35
C GLY A 113 -0.93 -19.98 20.66
N LEU A 114 -0.30 -18.82 20.49
CA LEU A 114 1.13 -18.63 20.76
C LEU A 114 1.38 -17.21 21.28
N ASN A 115 2.34 -17.07 22.20
CA ASN A 115 2.81 -15.78 22.69
C ASN A 115 4.33 -15.68 22.52
N ILE A 116 4.77 -14.65 21.79
CA ILE A 116 6.17 -14.29 21.62
C ILE A 116 6.39 -12.98 22.39
N ALA A 117 7.30 -13.00 23.35
CA ALA A 117 7.67 -11.85 24.18
C ALA A 117 9.19 -11.74 24.35
N SER A 118 9.94 -12.18 23.34
CA SER A 118 11.40 -12.19 23.31
C SER A 118 11.90 -11.91 21.91
N ASP A 119 13.11 -11.37 21.81
CA ASP A 119 13.73 -11.02 20.53
C ASP A 119 14.13 -12.27 19.77
N ILE A 120 13.35 -12.72 18.79
CA ILE A 120 13.61 -13.99 18.10
C ILE A 120 13.26 -13.91 16.62
N VAL A 121 13.84 -14.83 15.85
CA VAL A 121 13.43 -15.11 14.48
C VAL A 121 12.58 -16.37 14.47
N ILE A 122 11.37 -16.32 13.92
CA ILE A 122 10.60 -17.50 13.52
C ILE A 122 10.94 -17.80 12.06
N ASP A 123 11.82 -18.78 11.84
CA ASP A 123 12.19 -19.25 10.50
C ASP A 123 11.29 -20.43 10.11
N GLY A 124 10.34 -20.16 9.22
CA GLY A 124 9.43 -21.17 8.72
C GLY A 124 10.11 -22.20 7.84
N ALA A 125 11.27 -21.91 7.25
CA ALA A 125 11.92 -22.75 6.24
C ALA A 125 10.96 -23.22 5.11
N GLY A 126 9.93 -22.41 4.79
CA GLY A 126 8.87 -22.71 3.83
C GLY A 126 7.65 -23.45 4.40
N HIS A 127 7.64 -23.80 5.68
CA HIS A 127 6.54 -24.49 6.35
C HIS A 127 5.42 -23.55 6.81
N THR A 128 4.31 -24.17 7.21
CA THR A 128 3.08 -23.50 7.62
C THR A 128 2.85 -23.59 9.14
N ILE A 129 2.43 -22.49 9.75
CA ILE A 129 1.80 -22.43 11.07
C ILE A 129 0.30 -22.24 10.86
N ASP A 130 -0.50 -23.28 11.14
CA ASP A 130 -1.95 -23.16 11.24
C ASP A 130 -2.33 -22.68 12.65
N CYS A 131 -3.05 -21.56 12.72
CA CYS A 131 -3.55 -21.00 13.97
C CYS A 131 -4.64 -21.86 14.63
N GLY A 132 -5.04 -22.97 14.02
CA GLY A 132 -5.98 -23.93 14.59
C GLY A 132 -7.34 -23.30 14.87
N THR A 133 -7.86 -23.49 16.08
CA THR A 133 -9.17 -22.96 16.50
C THR A 133 -9.10 -21.58 17.17
N PHE A 134 -7.92 -20.96 17.22
CA PHE A 134 -7.74 -19.71 17.94
C PHE A 134 -8.22 -18.52 17.13
N ALA A 135 -9.05 -17.66 17.75
CA ALA A 135 -9.50 -16.41 17.15
C ALA A 135 -8.32 -15.45 16.89
N ARG A 136 -7.22 -15.61 17.62
CA ARG A 136 -5.96 -14.88 17.42
C ARG A 136 -4.83 -15.91 17.40
N GLY A 137 -4.06 -15.99 16.33
CA GLY A 137 -2.99 -16.98 16.22
C GLY A 137 -1.84 -16.69 17.18
N ILE A 138 -1.01 -15.74 16.78
CA ILE A 138 0.25 -15.42 17.43
C ILE A 138 0.16 -14.01 18.03
N ARG A 139 0.37 -13.91 19.34
CA ARG A 139 0.62 -12.64 20.02
C ARG A 139 2.09 -12.30 19.92
N VAL A 140 2.41 -11.10 19.46
CA VAL A 140 3.73 -10.48 19.67
C VAL A 140 3.55 -9.42 20.76
N TYR A 141 4.20 -9.59 21.90
CA TYR A 141 4.07 -8.69 23.04
C TYR A 141 5.32 -7.84 23.21
N GLY A 142 5.17 -6.52 23.06
CA GLY A 142 6.24 -5.56 23.26
C GLY A 142 6.59 -5.36 24.74
N GLY A 143 7.85 -4.98 24.99
CA GLY A 143 8.33 -4.68 26.33
C GLY A 143 7.69 -3.43 26.92
N ASP A 144 7.72 -3.30 28.24
CA ASP A 144 7.04 -2.21 28.95
C ASP A 144 7.76 -0.86 28.78
N THR A 145 9.06 -0.89 28.50
CA THR A 145 9.91 0.28 28.31
C THR A 145 10.70 0.19 27.00
N ALA A 146 11.18 1.33 26.49
CA ALA A 146 11.89 1.39 25.21
C ALA A 146 13.18 0.56 25.18
N ASP A 147 13.85 0.39 26.32
CA ASP A 147 15.04 -0.46 26.49
C ASP A 147 14.72 -1.96 26.56
N GLN A 148 13.44 -2.33 26.68
CA GLN A 148 12.95 -3.71 26.65
C GLN A 148 12.26 -4.04 25.32
N ARG A 149 12.53 -3.26 24.26
CA ARG A 149 11.91 -3.42 22.95
C ARG A 149 12.02 -4.87 22.47
N VAL A 150 10.89 -5.44 22.03
CA VAL A 150 10.84 -6.81 21.50
C VAL A 150 10.86 -6.81 19.98
N SER A 151 11.87 -7.40 19.36
CA SER A 151 11.98 -7.51 17.90
C SER A 151 11.72 -8.92 17.40
N VAL A 152 10.70 -9.09 16.55
CA VAL A 152 10.34 -10.40 15.99
C VAL A 152 10.38 -10.38 14.47
N GLU A 153 11.17 -11.27 13.88
CA GLU A 153 11.20 -11.54 12.45
C GLU A 153 10.46 -12.84 12.15
N PHE A 154 9.49 -12.79 11.24
CA PHE A 154 8.91 -13.98 10.63
C PHE A 154 9.54 -14.14 9.25
N ARG A 155 10.33 -15.19 9.08
CA ARG A 155 11.07 -15.47 7.85
C ARG A 155 10.56 -16.72 7.16
N ALA A 156 10.28 -16.62 5.86
CA ALA A 156 9.91 -17.76 5.01
C ALA A 156 8.82 -18.67 5.62
N VAL A 157 7.84 -18.09 6.32
CA VAL A 157 6.78 -18.84 6.99
C VAL A 157 5.42 -18.49 6.42
N THR A 158 4.56 -19.50 6.25
CA THR A 158 3.14 -19.26 5.98
C THR A 158 2.37 -19.37 7.29
N ILE A 159 1.58 -18.37 7.66
CA ILE A 159 0.71 -18.41 8.84
C ILE A 159 -0.73 -18.28 8.39
N THR A 160 -1.57 -19.24 8.78
CA THR A 160 -2.96 -19.31 8.30
C THR A 160 -3.95 -19.30 9.46
N SER A 161 -5.08 -18.63 9.25
CA SER A 161 -6.23 -18.67 10.15
C SER A 161 -7.51 -18.86 9.35
N SER A 162 -8.28 -19.90 9.69
CA SER A 162 -9.56 -20.23 9.05
C SER A 162 -10.78 -19.87 9.92
N VAL A 163 -10.55 -19.41 11.16
CA VAL A 163 -11.59 -19.05 12.12
C VAL A 163 -12.24 -17.73 11.71
N GLY A 164 -13.56 -17.61 11.90
CA GLY A 164 -14.29 -16.35 11.67
C GLY A 164 -13.73 -15.22 12.53
N TYR A 165 -13.57 -14.02 11.95
CA TYR A 165 -12.87 -12.87 12.56
C TYR A 165 -11.42 -13.17 12.98
N GLY A 166 -10.83 -14.25 12.44
CA GLY A 166 -9.53 -14.77 12.82
C GLY A 166 -8.38 -13.82 12.48
N ARG A 167 -7.30 -13.94 13.26
CA ARG A 167 -6.05 -13.20 13.08
C ARG A 167 -4.87 -14.14 13.00
N CYS A 168 -3.88 -13.85 12.17
CA CYS A 168 -2.64 -14.61 12.14
C CYS A 168 -1.66 -14.07 13.19
N ILE A 169 -1.31 -12.79 13.07
CA ILE A 169 -0.42 -12.08 13.99
C ILE A 169 -1.15 -10.88 14.58
N ASP A 170 -1.03 -10.69 15.89
CA ASP A 170 -1.70 -9.62 16.60
C ASP A 170 -0.77 -9.04 17.69
N THR A 171 -0.27 -7.83 17.47
CA THR A 171 0.70 -7.18 18.37
C THR A 171 0.01 -6.53 19.56
N ARG A 172 0.65 -6.56 20.73
CA ARG A 172 0.13 -6.00 21.99
C ARG A 172 1.27 -5.45 22.84
N GLY A 173 0.90 -4.71 23.88
CA GLY A 173 1.87 -4.21 24.86
C GLY A 173 2.59 -2.95 24.37
N GLY A 174 3.83 -2.79 24.84
CA GLY A 174 4.63 -1.60 24.58
C GLY A 174 5.52 -1.75 23.36
N TYR A 175 6.82 -1.52 23.54
CA TYR A 175 7.78 -1.28 22.47
C TYR A 175 8.13 -2.58 21.74
N LEU A 176 7.87 -2.63 20.43
CA LEU A 176 8.14 -3.80 19.60
C LEU A 176 8.41 -3.42 18.14
N ASP A 177 9.11 -4.32 17.44
CA ASP A 177 9.35 -4.30 16.00
C ASP A 177 8.86 -5.62 15.39
N VAL A 178 8.20 -5.58 14.24
CA VAL A 178 7.82 -6.79 13.50
C VAL A 178 8.30 -6.72 12.06
N THR A 179 9.00 -7.76 11.61
CA THR A 179 9.40 -7.94 10.21
C THR A 179 8.78 -9.18 9.61
N LEU A 180 8.21 -9.06 8.42
CA LEU A 180 7.84 -10.16 7.55
C LEU A 180 8.83 -10.20 6.38
N ASP A 181 9.66 -11.24 6.35
CA ASP A 181 10.67 -11.48 5.32
C ASP A 181 10.33 -12.76 4.54
N GLY A 182 9.83 -12.60 3.31
CA GLY A 182 9.36 -13.73 2.49
C GLY A 182 8.25 -14.55 3.14
N SER A 183 7.42 -13.93 4.00
CA SER A 183 6.41 -14.60 4.81
C SER A 183 4.98 -14.33 4.31
N HIS A 184 4.08 -15.27 4.54
CA HIS A 184 2.73 -15.27 3.98
C HIS A 184 1.67 -15.38 5.08
N LEU A 185 0.87 -14.33 5.29
CA LEU A 185 -0.26 -14.35 6.21
C LEU A 185 -1.57 -14.52 5.45
N VAL A 186 -2.38 -15.51 5.83
CA VAL A 186 -3.68 -15.77 5.19
C VAL A 186 -4.77 -15.95 6.25
N ALA A 187 -5.69 -15.00 6.33
CA ALA A 187 -6.89 -15.16 7.14
C ALA A 187 -8.10 -15.35 6.21
N ALA A 188 -8.65 -16.56 6.17
CA ALA A 188 -9.70 -16.96 5.23
C ALA A 188 -11.06 -17.20 5.90
N GLY A 189 -11.14 -17.04 7.23
CA GLY A 189 -12.41 -17.16 7.95
C GLY A 189 -13.41 -16.05 7.62
N ALA A 190 -14.68 -16.31 7.89
CA ALA A 190 -15.76 -15.36 7.61
C ALA A 190 -15.65 -14.06 8.43
N GLY A 191 -16.30 -12.99 7.95
CA GLY A 191 -16.35 -11.69 8.62
C GLY A 191 -15.05 -10.90 8.54
N ASN A 192 -14.84 -10.03 9.52
CA ASN A 192 -13.76 -9.04 9.53
C ASN A 192 -12.44 -9.66 10.01
N ASN A 193 -11.97 -10.68 9.29
CA ASN A 193 -10.67 -11.31 9.54
C ASN A 193 -9.52 -10.31 9.31
N GLN A 194 -8.43 -10.47 10.06
CA GLN A 194 -7.32 -9.53 10.11
C GLN A 194 -6.00 -10.31 10.19
N PRO A 195 -5.39 -10.68 9.04
CA PRO A 195 -4.15 -11.44 9.04
C PRO A 195 -3.06 -10.78 9.91
N LEU A 196 -2.91 -9.45 9.81
CA LEU A 196 -2.05 -8.67 10.70
C LEU A 196 -2.85 -7.58 11.42
N THR A 197 -2.85 -7.64 12.75
CA THR A 197 -3.36 -6.57 13.61
C THR A 197 -2.21 -5.94 14.39
N VAL A 198 -2.06 -4.63 14.32
CA VAL A 198 -1.08 -3.87 15.11
C VAL A 198 -1.81 -3.15 16.24
N GLY A 199 -1.54 -3.51 17.48
CA GLY A 199 -2.11 -2.86 18.67
C GLY A 199 -1.11 -2.78 19.81
N GLY A 200 -1.60 -2.45 21.00
CA GLY A 200 -0.77 -2.13 22.18
C GLY A 200 -0.99 -0.71 22.66
N SER A 201 -0.06 -0.11 23.39
CA SER A 201 -0.05 1.34 23.69
C SER A 201 1.36 1.76 24.11
N HIS A 202 1.99 2.65 23.36
CA HIS A 202 3.28 3.27 23.69
C HIS A 202 3.45 4.61 22.94
N ASP A 203 4.42 5.43 23.38
CA ASP A 203 4.60 6.80 22.87
C ASP A 203 5.36 6.87 21.53
N GLU A 204 6.01 5.78 21.12
CA GLU A 204 6.74 5.69 19.86
C GLU A 204 5.90 5.11 18.71
N LEU A 205 6.35 5.24 17.47
CA LEU A 205 5.75 4.52 16.35
C LEU A 205 6.16 3.04 16.42
N THR A 206 5.22 2.11 16.23
CA THR A 206 5.53 0.67 16.12
C THR A 206 6.14 0.38 14.74
N PRO A 207 7.42 -0.03 14.63
CA PRO A 207 8.02 -0.35 13.33
C PRO A 207 7.49 -1.68 12.79
N ILE A 208 6.98 -1.64 11.55
CA ILE A 208 6.49 -2.82 10.84
C ILE A 208 7.14 -2.84 9.46
N THR A 209 7.85 -3.92 9.12
CA THR A 209 8.54 -4.06 7.83
C THR A 209 8.04 -5.29 7.08
N ILE A 210 7.67 -5.13 5.82
CA ILE A 210 7.15 -6.21 4.96
C ILE A 210 7.92 -6.23 3.65
N ILE A 211 8.72 -7.27 3.44
CA ILE A 211 9.73 -7.33 2.38
C ILE A 211 9.86 -8.73 1.75
N ASN A 212 10.67 -8.81 0.70
CA ASN A 212 11.14 -10.03 0.03
C ASN A 212 10.00 -10.97 -0.43
N GLY A 213 8.97 -10.39 -1.02
CA GLY A 213 7.84 -11.14 -1.58
C GLY A 213 6.83 -11.60 -0.54
N SER A 214 6.84 -10.99 0.66
CA SER A 214 5.84 -11.29 1.69
C SER A 214 4.42 -10.99 1.20
N THR A 215 3.45 -11.81 1.60
CA THR A 215 2.05 -11.61 1.21
C THR A 215 1.12 -11.58 2.41
N ILE A 216 0.18 -10.65 2.43
CA ILE A 216 -0.88 -10.58 3.44
C ILE A 216 -2.22 -10.63 2.73
N LYS A 217 -3.03 -11.65 3.03
CA LYS A 217 -4.31 -11.88 2.38
C LYS A 217 -5.43 -12.07 3.38
N ALA A 218 -6.36 -11.13 3.38
CA ALA A 218 -7.62 -11.24 4.09
C ALA A 218 -8.71 -11.84 3.18
N GLY A 219 -9.77 -12.38 3.80
CA GLY A 219 -10.98 -12.80 3.09
C GLY A 219 -11.83 -11.61 2.61
N ASP A 220 -12.95 -11.89 1.96
CA ASP A 220 -13.77 -10.90 1.23
C ASP A 220 -14.23 -9.69 2.07
N ALA A 221 -14.53 -9.87 3.36
CA ALA A 221 -14.90 -8.81 4.29
C ALA A 221 -13.77 -8.43 5.28
N GLY A 222 -12.58 -8.99 5.09
CA GLY A 222 -11.45 -8.83 5.99
C GLY A 222 -10.51 -7.69 5.60
N TYR A 223 -9.63 -7.31 6.52
CA TYR A 223 -8.66 -6.22 6.34
C TYR A 223 -7.26 -6.79 6.39
N GLY A 224 -6.43 -6.56 5.36
CA GLY A 224 -5.08 -7.10 5.27
C GLY A 224 -4.24 -6.75 6.50
N ILE A 225 -4.05 -5.45 6.73
CA ILE A 225 -3.46 -4.89 7.94
C ILE A 225 -4.47 -3.96 8.61
N THR A 226 -4.70 -4.16 9.91
CA THR A 226 -5.43 -3.19 10.74
C THR A 226 -4.52 -2.64 11.83
N THR A 227 -4.36 -1.33 11.89
CA THR A 227 -3.60 -0.66 12.96
C THR A 227 -4.54 0.02 13.93
N PHE A 228 -4.31 -0.20 15.22
CA PHE A 228 -4.99 0.44 16.34
C PHE A 228 -4.06 1.36 17.13
N ASN A 229 -2.82 1.49 16.66
CA ASN A 229 -1.71 2.26 17.22
C ASN A 229 -0.92 2.96 16.09
N PRO A 230 -0.15 4.00 16.42
CA PRO A 230 0.74 4.66 15.46
C PRO A 230 1.84 3.71 14.97
N VAL A 231 2.07 3.65 13.67
CA VAL A 231 3.08 2.76 13.05
C VAL A 231 4.14 3.53 12.25
N ASP A 232 5.34 2.96 12.14
CA ASP A 232 6.29 3.26 11.06
C ASP A 232 6.31 2.03 10.15
N LEU A 233 5.41 2.03 9.16
CA LEU A 233 5.15 0.89 8.30
C LEU A 233 5.88 1.05 6.96
N THR A 234 6.69 0.08 6.58
CA THR A 234 7.30 -0.01 5.24
C THR A 234 6.89 -1.31 4.55
N VAL A 235 6.39 -1.19 3.31
CA VAL A 235 6.05 -2.31 2.43
C VAL A 235 6.83 -2.19 1.14
N GLY A 236 7.61 -3.21 0.79
CA GLY A 236 8.49 -3.20 -0.38
C GLY A 236 8.90 -4.60 -0.85
N GLY A 237 9.89 -4.65 -1.75
CA GLY A 237 10.54 -5.90 -2.12
C GLY A 237 9.60 -6.92 -2.77
N ALA A 238 8.73 -6.47 -3.68
CA ALA A 238 7.72 -7.31 -4.34
C ALA A 238 6.64 -7.90 -3.40
N SER A 239 6.45 -7.32 -2.21
CA SER A 239 5.43 -7.78 -1.26
C SER A 239 4.02 -7.34 -1.66
N SER A 240 3.00 -8.08 -1.24
CA SER A 240 1.60 -7.75 -1.56
C SER A 240 0.67 -7.82 -0.36
N ILE A 241 -0.33 -6.93 -0.32
CA ILE A 241 -1.36 -6.89 0.72
C ILE A 241 -2.73 -6.79 0.05
N SER A 242 -3.68 -7.61 0.48
CA SER A 242 -5.02 -7.68 -0.10
C SER A 242 -6.10 -7.89 0.95
N GLY A 243 -7.28 -7.35 0.67
CA GLY A 243 -8.49 -7.49 1.47
C GLY A 243 -9.58 -6.54 1.01
N TYR A 244 -10.60 -6.38 1.83
CA TYR A 244 -11.59 -5.33 1.66
C TYR A 244 -10.93 -3.93 1.79
N ALA A 245 -10.05 -3.76 2.78
CA ALA A 245 -8.88 -2.88 2.67
C ALA A 245 -7.61 -3.72 2.71
N ALA A 246 -6.59 -3.25 1.99
CA ALA A 246 -5.23 -3.70 2.21
C ALA A 246 -4.70 -3.12 3.54
N LEU A 247 -4.93 -1.83 3.79
CA LEU A 247 -4.47 -1.14 4.99
C LEU A 247 -5.60 -0.31 5.62
N TYR A 248 -5.89 -0.59 6.88
CA TYR A 248 -6.88 0.14 7.67
C TYR A 248 -6.23 0.80 8.89
N LEU A 249 -6.08 2.12 8.82
CA LEU A 249 -5.55 2.98 9.87
C LEU A 249 -6.70 3.46 10.76
N LYS A 250 -7.02 2.71 11.82
CA LYS A 250 -8.20 2.96 12.66
C LYS A 250 -8.01 4.14 13.60
N GLY A 251 -9.12 4.84 13.85
CA GLY A 251 -9.23 5.87 14.88
C GLY A 251 -9.21 5.31 16.30
N ALA A 252 -9.02 6.19 17.28
CA ALA A 252 -9.05 5.82 18.69
C ALA A 252 -10.42 5.26 19.12
N SER A 253 -10.46 3.97 19.48
CA SER A 253 -11.66 3.30 20.01
C SER A 253 -11.26 2.26 21.06
N GLY A 254 -10.97 2.73 22.27
CA GLY A 254 -10.40 1.87 23.33
C GLY A 254 -8.94 1.46 23.07
N SER A 255 -8.30 2.07 22.07
CA SER A 255 -6.88 1.99 21.73
C SER A 255 -6.31 3.39 21.49
N ALA A 256 -5.00 3.52 21.27
CA ALA A 256 -4.37 4.82 20.99
C ALA A 256 -4.85 5.45 19.68
N GLY A 257 -5.27 4.62 18.72
CA GLY A 257 -5.57 5.06 17.35
C GLY A 257 -4.31 5.09 16.49
N SER A 258 -4.46 5.32 15.20
CA SER A 258 -3.35 5.33 14.23
C SER A 258 -2.78 6.72 13.99
N ALA A 259 -3.21 7.73 14.75
CA ALA A 259 -2.75 9.10 14.56
C ALA A 259 -1.23 9.24 14.60
N GLY A 260 -0.65 10.02 13.69
CA GLY A 260 0.81 10.21 13.61
C GLY A 260 1.57 9.09 12.89
N SER A 261 0.87 8.07 12.37
CA SER A 261 1.53 6.98 11.63
C SER A 261 2.30 7.50 10.41
N LYS A 262 3.39 6.79 10.08
CA LYS A 262 4.19 6.99 8.88
C LYS A 262 4.16 5.71 8.08
N VAL A 263 3.75 5.81 6.82
CA VAL A 263 3.58 4.65 5.94
C VAL A 263 4.35 4.90 4.65
N LYS A 264 5.14 3.90 4.23
CA LYS A 264 5.91 3.91 2.98
C LYS A 264 5.56 2.68 2.17
N ILE A 265 5.01 2.90 0.99
CA ILE A 265 4.77 1.86 -0.03
C ILE A 265 5.80 2.11 -1.13
N ILE A 266 6.84 1.28 -1.16
CA ILE A 266 7.99 1.49 -2.03
C ILE A 266 8.01 0.49 -3.19
N GLU A 267 9.02 0.64 -4.05
CA GLU A 267 9.17 -0.12 -5.30
C GLU A 267 8.84 -1.62 -5.16
N GLY A 268 7.95 -2.07 -6.05
CA GLY A 268 7.49 -3.46 -6.15
C GLY A 268 6.36 -3.84 -5.19
N ALA A 269 6.03 -3.03 -4.18
CA ALA A 269 4.90 -3.32 -3.30
C ALA A 269 3.55 -3.19 -4.03
N VAL A 270 2.60 -4.08 -3.70
CA VAL A 270 1.23 -4.05 -4.25
C VAL A 270 0.20 -4.05 -3.12
N LEU A 271 -0.65 -3.03 -3.05
CA LEU A 271 -1.81 -3.01 -2.16
C LEU A 271 -3.09 -3.04 -3.00
N SER A 272 -3.97 -3.99 -2.72
CA SER A 272 -5.21 -4.20 -3.46
C SER A 272 -6.43 -4.25 -2.54
N GLY A 273 -7.46 -3.48 -2.89
CA GLY A 273 -8.75 -3.46 -2.22
C GLY A 273 -9.85 -3.90 -3.18
N MET A 274 -10.71 -4.80 -2.72
CA MET A 274 -11.88 -5.25 -3.49
C MET A 274 -13.14 -5.08 -2.65
N ASN A 275 -14.14 -4.41 -3.22
CA ASN A 275 -15.45 -4.27 -2.62
C ASN A 275 -16.50 -5.10 -3.40
N PRO A 276 -16.97 -6.22 -2.83
CA PRO A 276 -18.02 -7.03 -3.41
C PRO A 276 -19.44 -6.64 -2.94
N HIS A 277 -19.61 -5.62 -2.10
CA HIS A 277 -20.88 -5.37 -1.41
C HIS A 277 -21.90 -4.55 -2.22
N THR A 278 -23.18 -4.80 -1.95
CA THR A 278 -24.33 -4.13 -2.59
C THR A 278 -24.94 -2.99 -1.76
N GLU A 279 -24.43 -2.74 -0.55
CA GLU A 279 -24.97 -1.72 0.35
C GLU A 279 -24.05 -0.49 0.36
N GLU A 280 -24.56 0.66 -0.10
CA GLU A 280 -23.73 1.84 -0.33
C GLU A 280 -23.18 2.50 0.94
N SER A 281 -23.95 2.59 2.03
CA SER A 281 -23.51 3.41 3.18
C SER A 281 -22.43 2.73 4.01
N ASP A 282 -22.75 1.57 4.58
CA ASP A 282 -21.92 0.95 5.62
C ASP A 282 -20.84 0.05 5.00
N SER A 283 -20.97 -0.24 3.70
CA SER A 283 -20.03 -1.08 2.96
C SER A 283 -19.24 -0.30 1.90
N SER A 284 -19.18 1.04 1.93
CA SER A 284 -18.24 1.78 1.07
C SER A 284 -16.89 1.97 1.75
N PHE A 285 -15.79 1.58 1.09
CA PHE A 285 -14.48 1.49 1.72
C PHE A 285 -13.33 1.92 0.80
N ALA A 286 -12.08 1.63 1.18
CA ALA A 286 -10.92 1.96 0.37
C ALA A 286 -9.77 0.97 0.57
N THR A 287 -8.88 0.87 -0.41
CA THR A 287 -7.65 0.06 -0.34
C THR A 287 -6.76 0.51 0.82
N VAL A 288 -6.60 1.82 0.98
CA VAL A 288 -6.01 2.45 2.18
C VAL A 288 -7.06 3.34 2.83
N SER A 289 -7.49 2.97 4.03
CA SER A 289 -8.52 3.68 4.80
C SER A 289 -7.91 4.45 5.96
N PHE A 290 -8.12 5.76 5.98
CA PHE A 290 -7.69 6.71 7.00
C PHE A 290 -8.88 7.08 7.89
N GLU A 291 -9.07 6.33 8.98
CA GLU A 291 -10.07 6.68 10.00
C GLU A 291 -9.50 7.61 11.07
N ASP A 292 -8.18 7.60 11.26
CA ASP A 292 -7.48 8.55 12.12
C ASP A 292 -6.85 9.72 11.36
N SER A 293 -6.24 10.64 12.10
CA SER A 293 -5.73 11.93 11.62
C SER A 293 -4.21 12.03 11.69
N ASP A 294 -3.64 13.02 11.02
CA ASP A 294 -2.20 13.32 11.08
C ASP A 294 -1.30 12.15 10.64
N ILE A 295 -1.76 11.34 9.67
CA ILE A 295 -1.02 10.21 9.10
C ILE A 295 -0.31 10.64 7.81
N ASP A 296 0.97 10.27 7.68
CA ASP A 296 1.77 10.47 6.48
C ASP A 296 1.88 9.15 5.68
N LEU A 297 1.45 9.16 4.43
CA LEU A 297 1.64 8.07 3.47
C LEU A 297 2.48 8.54 2.28
N VAL A 298 3.55 7.82 1.98
CA VAL A 298 4.37 8.01 0.78
C VAL A 298 4.30 6.76 -0.10
N VAL A 299 3.98 6.95 -1.37
CA VAL A 299 4.00 5.91 -2.41
C VAL A 299 5.09 6.26 -3.42
N ASP A 300 6.14 5.45 -3.48
CA ASP A 300 7.32 5.67 -4.33
C ASP A 300 7.70 4.40 -5.07
N GLY A 301 7.14 4.21 -6.26
CA GLY A 301 7.29 3.00 -7.07
C GLY A 301 6.34 1.86 -6.68
N GLY A 302 5.40 2.10 -5.77
CA GLY A 302 4.38 1.13 -5.36
C GLY A 302 3.17 1.07 -6.30
N VAL A 303 2.42 -0.03 -6.22
CA VAL A 303 1.17 -0.25 -6.96
C VAL A 303 -0.01 -0.26 -5.99
N LEU A 304 -1.02 0.56 -6.27
CA LEU A 304 -2.28 0.61 -5.52
C LEU A 304 -3.45 0.28 -6.45
N GLU A 305 -4.32 -0.61 -6.01
CA GLU A 305 -5.45 -1.08 -6.81
C GLU A 305 -6.74 -1.01 -5.98
N ALA A 306 -7.80 -0.48 -6.58
CA ALA A 306 -9.15 -0.48 -6.01
C ALA A 306 -10.13 -1.06 -7.02
N SER A 307 -10.99 -1.97 -6.57
CA SER A 307 -12.05 -2.51 -7.40
C SER A 307 -13.39 -2.55 -6.67
N ALA A 308 -14.46 -2.22 -7.39
CA ALA A 308 -15.83 -2.32 -6.92
C ALA A 308 -16.65 -3.12 -7.96
N SER A 309 -17.29 -4.20 -7.52
CA SER A 309 -18.07 -5.06 -8.43
C SER A 309 -19.58 -4.84 -8.36
N ASN A 310 -20.04 -4.09 -7.35
CA ASN A 310 -21.44 -3.82 -7.06
C ASN A 310 -21.63 -2.33 -6.74
N THR A 311 -22.73 -1.97 -6.08
CA THR A 311 -23.12 -0.57 -5.79
C THR A 311 -22.26 0.10 -4.73
N ALA A 312 -21.64 -0.65 -3.82
CA ALA A 312 -20.78 -0.05 -2.80
C ALA A 312 -19.48 0.50 -3.41
N GLN A 313 -19.01 1.63 -2.87
CA GLN A 313 -17.85 2.33 -3.40
C GLN A 313 -16.53 1.73 -2.93
N GLN A 314 -15.50 1.79 -3.78
CA GLN A 314 -14.12 1.47 -3.37
C GLN A 314 -13.16 2.57 -3.83
N GLY A 315 -12.58 3.29 -2.87
CA GLY A 315 -11.47 4.21 -3.13
C GLY A 315 -10.12 3.50 -3.19
N ILE A 316 -9.11 4.07 -3.85
CA ILE A 316 -7.72 3.76 -3.47
C ILE A 316 -7.46 4.35 -2.08
N PHE A 317 -7.85 5.62 -1.88
CA PHE A 317 -7.78 6.29 -0.59
C PHE A 317 -9.18 6.63 -0.06
N GLY A 318 -9.41 6.37 1.23
CA GLY A 318 -10.66 6.71 1.91
C GLY A 318 -10.40 7.52 3.18
N PHE A 319 -10.98 8.71 3.31
CA PHE A 319 -10.71 9.61 4.43
C PHE A 319 -11.96 9.88 5.28
N THR A 320 -11.91 9.44 6.55
CA THR A 320 -12.83 9.89 7.60
C THR A 320 -12.10 10.63 8.73
N GLY A 321 -10.76 10.52 8.81
CA GLY A 321 -9.89 11.42 9.57
C GLY A 321 -9.49 12.68 8.80
N VAL A 322 -8.70 13.56 9.45
CA VAL A 322 -8.29 14.88 8.91
C VAL A 322 -6.78 15.05 8.94
N ARG A 323 -6.24 16.02 8.19
CA ARG A 323 -4.81 16.37 8.19
C ARG A 323 -3.87 15.21 7.85
N ASN A 324 -4.38 14.18 7.19
CA ASN A 324 -3.57 13.14 6.60
C ASN A 324 -2.91 13.69 5.33
N SER A 325 -1.72 13.19 5.04
CA SER A 325 -0.91 13.58 3.89
C SER A 325 -0.57 12.35 3.06
N VAL A 326 -0.92 12.38 1.78
CA VAL A 326 -0.57 11.34 0.81
C VAL A 326 0.29 11.96 -0.29
N SER A 327 1.49 11.41 -0.50
CA SER A 327 2.39 11.78 -1.58
C SER A 327 2.64 10.61 -2.51
N ILE A 328 2.31 10.76 -3.79
CA ILE A 328 2.54 9.76 -4.84
C ILE A 328 3.59 10.29 -5.81
N LYS A 329 4.65 9.52 -6.02
CA LYS A 329 5.81 9.91 -6.84
C LYS A 329 6.48 8.71 -7.50
N GLY A 330 7.54 8.99 -8.26
CA GLY A 330 8.35 7.95 -8.90
C GLY A 330 7.57 7.17 -9.96
N SER A 331 7.85 5.87 -10.06
CA SER A 331 7.22 4.94 -11.00
C SER A 331 5.91 4.32 -10.47
N SER A 332 5.27 4.95 -9.47
CA SER A 332 4.07 4.41 -8.83
C SER A 332 2.92 4.19 -9.83
N SER A 333 2.05 3.22 -9.55
CA SER A 333 0.83 3.00 -10.33
C SER A 333 -0.41 2.94 -9.46
N CYS A 334 -1.48 3.57 -9.91
CA CYS A 334 -2.77 3.57 -9.25
C CYS A 334 -3.84 3.14 -10.27
N SER A 335 -4.57 2.07 -9.98
CA SER A 335 -5.63 1.59 -10.85
C SER A 335 -6.95 1.41 -10.11
N VAL A 336 -8.02 1.81 -10.78
CA VAL A 336 -9.39 1.64 -10.33
C VAL A 336 -10.17 0.84 -11.37
N SER A 337 -11.02 -0.07 -10.92
CA SER A 337 -11.83 -0.93 -11.79
C SER A 337 -13.25 -1.10 -11.26
N GLY A 338 -14.23 -0.94 -12.15
CA GLY A 338 -15.65 -0.95 -11.81
C GLY A 338 -16.24 0.45 -11.62
N GLU A 339 -17.54 0.58 -11.85
CA GLU A 339 -18.24 1.88 -11.93
C GLU A 339 -18.19 2.68 -10.62
N ASN A 340 -18.15 1.99 -9.48
CA ASN A 340 -18.09 2.61 -8.14
C ASN A 340 -16.68 2.64 -7.54
N ALA A 341 -15.65 2.39 -8.36
CA ALA A 341 -14.26 2.53 -7.94
C ALA A 341 -13.71 3.92 -8.31
N MET A 342 -12.91 4.51 -7.42
CA MET A 342 -12.40 5.87 -7.59
C MET A 342 -11.03 6.06 -6.92
N LEU A 343 -10.31 7.11 -7.31
CA LEU A 343 -8.97 7.37 -6.78
C LEU A 343 -9.02 7.73 -5.28
N ALA A 344 -9.89 8.65 -4.89
CA ALA A 344 -10.04 9.08 -3.51
C ALA A 344 -11.51 9.30 -3.16
N ARG A 345 -11.88 9.01 -1.90
CA ARG A 345 -13.23 9.23 -1.36
C ARG A 345 -13.20 9.60 0.13
N GLY A 346 -14.38 9.89 0.65
CA GLY A 346 -14.62 10.10 2.08
C GLY A 346 -15.07 11.52 2.39
N GLU A 347 -15.87 11.65 3.44
CA GLU A 347 -16.53 12.91 3.83
C GLU A 347 -15.52 14.02 4.17
N LYS A 348 -14.31 13.64 4.57
CA LYS A 348 -13.24 14.57 4.96
C LYS A 348 -12.14 14.71 3.92
N LEU A 349 -12.35 14.25 2.68
CA LEU A 349 -11.33 14.33 1.62
C LEU A 349 -10.74 15.75 1.47
N GLY A 350 -11.56 16.79 1.55
CA GLY A 350 -11.12 18.20 1.46
C GLY A 350 -10.34 18.73 2.68
N GLU A 351 -10.25 17.96 3.76
CA GLU A 351 -9.47 18.28 4.97
C GLU A 351 -8.13 17.51 5.02
N ASN A 352 -7.80 16.79 3.94
CA ASN A 352 -6.59 16.00 3.79
C ASN A 352 -5.83 16.44 2.53
N THR A 353 -4.55 16.12 2.46
CA THR A 353 -3.71 16.45 1.30
C THR A 353 -3.44 15.18 0.50
N LEU A 354 -3.70 15.22 -0.80
CA LEU A 354 -3.26 14.24 -1.78
C LEU A 354 -2.48 14.97 -2.86
N GLU A 355 -1.18 14.69 -2.98
CA GLU A 355 -0.28 15.33 -3.94
C GLU A 355 0.36 14.26 -4.85
N ILE A 356 0.23 14.46 -6.17
CA ILE A 356 0.70 13.53 -7.19
C ILE A 356 1.75 14.22 -8.06
N THR A 357 3.01 13.77 -7.95
CA THR A 357 4.16 14.32 -8.68
C THR A 357 4.77 13.34 -9.67
N GLY A 358 4.25 12.11 -9.73
CA GLY A 358 4.68 11.08 -10.67
C GLY A 358 3.74 9.88 -10.68
N GLY A 359 3.99 8.96 -11.61
CA GLY A 359 3.28 7.68 -11.71
C GLY A 359 2.26 7.60 -12.85
N THR A 360 1.57 6.47 -12.92
CA THR A 360 0.57 6.14 -13.93
C THR A 360 -0.78 5.77 -13.32
N PHE A 361 -1.86 6.36 -13.83
CA PHE A 361 -3.20 6.28 -13.28
C PHE A 361 -4.21 5.78 -14.32
N SER A 362 -5.21 5.01 -13.91
CA SER A 362 -6.31 4.57 -14.80
C SER A 362 -7.45 5.59 -14.92
N VAL A 363 -7.45 6.63 -14.09
CA VAL A 363 -8.39 7.76 -14.09
C VAL A 363 -7.61 9.06 -14.02
N ASP A 364 -8.23 10.17 -14.43
CA ASP A 364 -7.61 11.49 -14.45
C ASP A 364 -7.25 11.95 -13.02
N PRO A 365 -5.96 12.17 -12.71
CA PRO A 365 -5.52 12.61 -11.38
C PRO A 365 -5.39 14.14 -11.27
N SER A 366 -5.79 14.92 -12.28
CA SER A 366 -5.45 16.35 -12.41
C SER A 366 -5.80 17.21 -11.19
N ASP A 367 -6.88 16.89 -10.46
CA ASP A 367 -7.28 17.60 -9.23
C ASP A 367 -6.24 17.52 -8.10
N TYR A 368 -5.30 16.57 -8.18
CA TYR A 368 -4.28 16.30 -7.17
C TYR A 368 -2.85 16.57 -7.66
N VAL A 369 -2.69 17.09 -8.89
CA VAL A 369 -1.39 17.40 -9.47
C VAL A 369 -1.03 18.85 -9.15
N PRO A 370 0.06 19.11 -8.40
CA PRO A 370 0.44 20.46 -8.02
C PRO A 370 1.08 21.24 -9.18
N ASP A 371 1.19 22.56 -9.01
CA ASP A 371 1.89 23.43 -9.94
C ASP A 371 3.32 22.93 -10.23
N GLY A 372 3.73 23.01 -11.50
CA GLY A 372 5.02 22.51 -11.97
C GLY A 372 5.01 21.03 -12.39
N TYR A 373 3.87 20.36 -12.29
CA TYR A 373 3.60 19.03 -12.83
C TYR A 373 2.38 19.06 -13.77
N VAL A 374 2.25 18.04 -14.61
CA VAL A 374 1.14 17.87 -15.55
C VAL A 374 0.73 16.40 -15.63
N ALA A 375 -0.58 16.17 -15.72
CA ALA A 375 -1.15 14.87 -16.10
C ALA A 375 -1.45 14.87 -17.59
N ASN A 376 -0.91 13.90 -18.32
CA ASN A 376 -1.19 13.72 -19.74
C ASN A 376 -1.76 12.33 -19.99
N GLU A 377 -2.85 12.25 -20.76
CA GLU A 377 -3.40 10.98 -21.19
C GLU A 377 -2.56 10.38 -22.33
N TYR A 378 -2.14 9.13 -22.17
CA TYR A 378 -1.45 8.34 -23.17
C TYR A 378 -1.98 6.90 -23.14
N ALA A 379 -2.52 6.44 -24.28
CA ALA A 379 -3.04 5.08 -24.45
C ALA A 379 -4.07 4.64 -23.38
N GLY A 380 -4.99 5.54 -22.99
CA GLY A 380 -6.04 5.27 -22.02
C GLY A 380 -5.58 5.22 -20.57
N LYS A 381 -4.36 5.72 -20.27
CA LYS A 381 -3.84 5.93 -18.92
C LYS A 381 -3.32 7.36 -18.79
N TRP A 382 -3.34 7.88 -17.57
CA TRP A 382 -2.80 9.19 -17.25
C TRP A 382 -1.40 9.06 -16.68
N VAL A 383 -0.45 9.80 -17.24
CA VAL A 383 0.93 9.86 -16.76
C VAL A 383 1.19 11.22 -16.16
N VAL A 384 1.64 11.25 -14.90
CA VAL A 384 2.04 12.49 -14.24
C VAL A 384 3.54 12.67 -14.34
N SER A 385 3.96 13.87 -14.73
CA SER A 385 5.37 14.22 -14.90
C SER A 385 5.63 15.70 -14.64
N LYS A 386 6.89 16.05 -14.40
CA LYS A 386 7.30 17.44 -14.25
C LYS A 386 7.05 18.22 -15.54
N TYR A 387 6.42 19.39 -15.43
CA TYR A 387 6.21 20.28 -16.56
C TYR A 387 7.56 20.77 -17.11
N VAL A 388 7.76 20.58 -18.40
CA VAL A 388 8.88 21.17 -19.14
C VAL A 388 8.28 22.19 -20.11
N PRO A 389 8.57 23.49 -19.95
CA PRO A 389 8.07 24.48 -20.88
C PRO A 389 8.58 24.17 -22.30
N PRO A 390 7.78 24.45 -23.34
CA PRO A 390 8.23 24.26 -24.71
C PRO A 390 9.51 25.06 -24.95
N ALA A 391 10.46 24.45 -25.64
CA ALA A 391 11.70 25.13 -26.03
C ALA A 391 11.35 26.38 -26.85
N PRO A 392 12.05 27.51 -26.67
CA PRO A 392 11.88 28.68 -27.52
C PRO A 392 12.05 28.29 -28.99
N PRO A 393 11.29 28.90 -29.92
CA PRO A 393 11.51 28.68 -31.34
C PRO A 393 12.97 29.01 -31.68
N ALA A 394 13.60 28.19 -32.50
CA ALA A 394 14.97 28.44 -32.96
C ALA A 394 15.05 29.83 -33.62
N PRO A 395 16.14 30.58 -33.41
CA PRO A 395 16.32 31.87 -34.07
C PRO A 395 16.17 31.68 -35.58
N GLN A 396 15.39 32.54 -36.23
CA GLN A 396 15.18 32.48 -37.68
C GLN A 396 16.28 33.25 -38.40
N PRO A 397 16.62 32.90 -39.64
CA PRO A 397 17.55 33.71 -40.44
C PRO A 397 17.00 35.11 -40.68
N GLU A 398 17.86 36.11 -40.59
CA GLU A 398 17.55 37.50 -40.94
C GLU A 398 17.76 37.69 -42.44
N THR A 399 16.86 38.40 -43.11
CA THR A 399 16.98 38.71 -44.55
C THR A 399 16.98 40.22 -44.75
N ASP A 400 18.02 40.73 -45.38
CA ASP A 400 18.15 42.13 -45.78
C ASP A 400 18.14 42.25 -47.31
N VAL A 401 17.46 43.27 -47.83
CA VAL A 401 17.29 43.48 -49.28
C VAL A 401 17.65 44.92 -49.63
N GLU A 402 18.72 45.09 -50.39
CA GLU A 402 19.22 46.37 -50.90
C GLU A 402 18.84 46.52 -52.39
N GLN A 403 18.06 47.54 -52.74
CA GLN A 403 17.87 47.94 -54.14
C GLN A 403 18.87 49.02 -54.53
N ARG A 404 19.56 48.82 -55.66
CA ARG A 404 20.61 49.71 -56.13
C ARG A 404 20.12 50.64 -57.25
N PRO A 405 20.72 51.83 -57.40
CA PRO A 405 20.32 52.80 -58.44
C PRO A 405 20.50 52.32 -59.88
N ASP A 406 21.32 51.29 -60.10
CA ASP A 406 21.53 50.65 -61.40
C ASP A 406 20.43 49.63 -61.77
N GLY A 407 19.42 49.46 -60.89
CA GLY A 407 18.32 48.53 -61.08
C GLY A 407 18.59 47.11 -60.57
N SER A 408 19.78 46.84 -60.01
CA SER A 408 20.08 45.55 -59.37
C SER A 408 19.55 45.45 -57.93
N THR A 409 19.34 44.23 -57.45
CA THR A 409 18.92 43.92 -56.08
C THR A 409 19.93 43.00 -55.41
N VAL A 410 20.29 43.27 -54.15
CA VAL A 410 21.11 42.39 -53.31
C VAL A 410 20.31 41.91 -52.12
N THR A 411 20.11 40.60 -52.01
CA THR A 411 19.49 39.95 -50.87
C THR A 411 20.55 39.24 -50.04
N THR A 412 20.69 39.61 -48.77
CA THR A 412 21.57 38.94 -47.81
C THR A 412 20.74 38.19 -46.78
N VAL A 413 20.86 36.87 -46.75
CA VAL A 413 20.29 36.01 -45.72
C VAL A 413 21.38 35.66 -44.71
N THR A 414 21.25 36.09 -43.47
CA THR A 414 22.15 35.76 -42.35
C THR A 414 21.50 34.73 -41.45
N ARG A 415 22.14 33.56 -41.32
CA ARG A 415 21.68 32.49 -40.43
C ARG A 415 22.11 32.76 -38.97
N PRO A 416 21.46 32.12 -37.98
CA PRO A 416 21.82 32.28 -36.57
C PRO A 416 23.26 31.88 -36.22
N ASP A 417 23.88 31.01 -37.02
CA ASP A 417 25.28 30.61 -36.87
C ASP A 417 26.27 31.65 -37.42
N GLY A 418 25.78 32.77 -37.97
CA GLY A 418 26.58 33.82 -38.59
C GLY A 418 26.90 33.59 -40.06
N SER A 419 26.61 32.41 -40.61
CA SER A 419 26.79 32.14 -42.04
C SER A 419 25.82 32.95 -42.90
N GLN A 420 26.23 33.29 -44.11
CA GLN A 420 25.46 34.18 -44.98
C GLN A 420 25.27 33.59 -46.37
N THR A 421 24.16 33.93 -47.00
CA THR A 421 23.97 33.78 -48.45
C THR A 421 23.62 35.14 -49.03
N VAL A 422 24.43 35.61 -49.98
CA VAL A 422 24.24 36.90 -50.66
C VAL A 422 23.86 36.61 -52.10
N THR A 423 22.62 36.91 -52.46
CA THR A 423 22.12 36.83 -53.83
C THR A 423 22.12 38.22 -54.44
N THR A 424 22.77 38.40 -55.59
CA THR A 424 22.73 39.63 -56.37
C THR A 424 22.01 39.34 -57.68
N GLU A 425 20.93 40.06 -57.95
CA GLU A 425 20.19 40.01 -59.21
C GLU A 425 20.43 41.32 -59.97
N SER A 426 21.03 41.25 -61.14
CA SER A 426 21.29 42.39 -62.02
C SER A 426 20.02 42.84 -62.73
N ALA A 427 20.01 44.07 -63.25
CA ALA A 427 18.86 44.63 -63.96
C ALA A 427 18.49 43.86 -65.25
N ASP A 428 19.41 43.07 -65.80
CA ASP A 428 19.20 42.18 -66.94
C ASP A 428 18.73 40.76 -66.54
N GLY A 429 18.46 40.54 -65.25
CA GLY A 429 18.01 39.26 -64.70
C GLY A 429 19.12 38.24 -64.45
N THR A 430 20.40 38.59 -64.62
CA THR A 430 21.52 37.72 -64.23
C THR A 430 21.61 37.62 -62.70
N GLU A 431 21.74 36.41 -62.17
CA GLU A 431 21.81 36.16 -60.72
C GLU A 431 23.20 35.65 -60.31
N SER A 432 23.72 36.13 -59.19
CA SER A 432 24.91 35.59 -58.52
C SER A 432 24.61 35.29 -57.06
N VAL A 433 24.84 34.06 -56.63
CA VAL A 433 24.69 33.61 -55.24
C VAL A 433 26.07 33.35 -54.64
N VAL A 434 26.36 33.99 -53.52
CA VAL A 434 27.62 33.80 -52.76
C VAL A 434 27.28 33.30 -51.37
N SER A 435 27.72 32.10 -51.03
CA SER A 435 27.61 31.55 -49.68
C SER A 435 28.88 31.83 -48.89
N LYS A 436 28.73 32.20 -47.62
CA LYS A 436 29.83 32.47 -46.67
C LYS A 436 29.64 31.70 -45.37
N ASP A 437 30.73 31.25 -44.77
CA ASP A 437 30.72 30.72 -43.40
C ASP A 437 30.57 31.83 -42.35
N ALA A 438 30.56 31.44 -41.07
CA ALA A 438 30.37 32.35 -39.94
C ALA A 438 31.54 33.36 -39.79
N GLU A 439 32.72 32.98 -40.25
CA GLU A 439 33.93 33.80 -40.25
C GLU A 439 33.99 34.75 -41.46
N GLY A 440 33.03 34.64 -42.39
CA GLY A 440 32.90 35.47 -43.58
C GLY A 440 33.72 34.97 -44.79
N ASN A 441 34.29 33.76 -44.74
CA ASN A 441 34.97 33.16 -45.87
C ASN A 441 33.94 32.65 -46.89
N VAL A 442 34.21 32.86 -48.17
CA VAL A 442 33.36 32.35 -49.25
C VAL A 442 33.49 30.83 -49.34
N THR A 443 32.36 30.14 -49.25
CA THR A 443 32.29 28.67 -49.32
C THR A 443 31.76 28.18 -50.67
N SER A 444 30.95 28.99 -51.36
CA SER A 444 30.49 28.72 -52.72
C SER A 444 30.16 30.01 -53.46
N THR A 445 30.22 29.96 -54.79
CA THR A 445 29.76 31.01 -55.68
C THR A 445 29.10 30.37 -56.89
N GLU A 446 27.86 30.75 -57.15
CA GLU A 446 27.08 30.31 -58.30
C GLU A 446 26.65 31.55 -59.09
N VAL A 447 26.72 31.47 -60.41
CA VAL A 447 26.29 32.56 -61.30
C VAL A 447 25.40 31.95 -62.38
N THR A 448 24.20 32.50 -62.52
CA THR A 448 23.21 32.13 -63.52
C THR A 448 23.00 33.33 -64.44
N VAL A 449 23.44 33.20 -65.68
CA VAL A 449 23.26 34.24 -66.71
C VAL A 449 21.85 34.16 -67.27
N SER A 450 21.16 35.30 -67.40
CA SER A 450 19.84 35.33 -68.00
C SER A 450 19.89 35.04 -69.51
N ASP A 451 18.80 34.52 -70.07
CA ASP A 451 18.69 34.28 -71.51
C ASP A 451 18.85 35.58 -72.32
N GLU A 452 18.46 36.72 -71.75
CA GLU A 452 18.62 38.05 -72.35
C GLU A 452 20.09 38.50 -72.37
N ALA A 453 20.82 38.30 -71.27
CA ALA A 453 22.25 38.59 -71.20
C ALA A 453 23.08 37.65 -72.08
N ALA A 454 22.71 36.36 -72.15
CA ALA A 454 23.40 35.36 -72.98
C ALA A 454 23.24 35.62 -74.50
N GLN A 455 22.18 36.31 -74.92
CA GLN A 455 21.97 36.70 -76.32
C GLN A 455 22.72 37.98 -76.71
N ALA A 456 23.13 38.80 -75.74
CA ALA A 456 23.81 40.08 -75.96
C ALA A 456 25.33 39.94 -76.27
N GLY A 457 25.93 38.77 -76.02
CA GLY A 457 27.29 38.41 -76.44
C GLY A 457 28.23 38.04 -75.30
#